data_AF-A0A3D2IGU7-F1
#
_entry.id   AF-A0A3D2IGU7-F1
#
_cell.length_a   1.000
_cell.length_b   1.000
_cell.length_c   1.000
_cell.angle_alpha   90.00
_cell.angle_beta   90.00
_cell.angle_gamma   90.00
#
_symmetry.space_group_name_H-M   'P 1'
#
loop_
_entity.id
_entity.type
_entity.pdbx_description
1 polymer ?
#
loop_
_entity_poly.entity_id
_entity_poly.type
_entity_poly.pdbx_seq_one_letter_code
_entity_poly.pdbx_strand_id
1 'polypeptide(L)'
;APAALVIAKILYPETEQAATAGDVSISVEKTDANGIDAAATGAAVGLKLALNVGAMLLAFIALLAMFNGFFGWISDITGLTGVIGSQLSIEMVLGWILAPVAWIIGVEWSDATTMGSLIGTKIVLNEFVAYLKLADEVSAANISPKTIAMATFALCGFANFSSIAIQIGGIGGLAPERKSDLAKFGIKAVFAGTMATMMTATIAGMLF
;
A
#
# COMPACT_ATOMS: atom_id res chain seq x y z
N ALA A 1 11.67 -1.84 -8.03
CA ALA A 1 11.76 -2.96 -8.98
C ALA A 1 12.50 -4.19 -8.41
N PRO A 2 13.82 -4.17 -8.10
CA PRO A 2 14.54 -5.37 -7.68
C PRO A 2 13.98 -5.98 -6.38
N ALA A 3 13.57 -5.14 -5.43
CA ALA A 3 12.96 -5.58 -4.17
C ALA A 3 11.74 -6.49 -4.37
N ALA A 4 10.87 -6.15 -5.32
CA ALA A 4 9.69 -6.94 -5.61
C ALA A 4 10.05 -8.32 -6.16
N LEU A 5 11.06 -8.41 -7.03
CA LEU A 5 11.52 -9.69 -7.58
C LEU A 5 12.17 -10.57 -6.52
N VAL A 6 13.04 -9.99 -5.67
CA VAL A 6 13.69 -10.71 -4.56
C VAL A 6 12.64 -11.32 -3.65
N ILE A 7 11.70 -10.51 -3.15
CA ILE A 7 10.67 -10.99 -2.24
C ILE A 7 9.73 -12.00 -2.91
N ALA A 8 9.30 -11.73 -4.15
CA ALA A 8 8.42 -12.65 -4.87
C ALA A 8 9.09 -14.02 -5.09
N LYS A 9 10.37 -14.05 -5.48
CA LYS A 9 11.09 -15.31 -5.71
C LYS A 9 11.51 -16.03 -4.42
N ILE A 10 11.62 -15.33 -3.29
CA ILE A 10 11.76 -15.98 -1.97
C ILE A 10 10.44 -16.65 -1.57
N LEU A 11 9.30 -15.96 -1.73
CA LEU A 11 7.98 -16.45 -1.31
C LEU A 11 7.34 -17.46 -2.26
N TYR A 12 7.72 -17.40 -3.53
CA TYR A 12 7.26 -18.28 -4.59
C TYR A 12 8.38 -18.47 -5.64
N PRO A 13 9.35 -19.36 -5.37
CA PRO A 13 10.41 -19.68 -6.30
C PRO A 13 9.86 -20.25 -7.61
N GLU A 14 10.56 -20.01 -8.72
CA GLU A 14 10.20 -20.62 -10.00
C GLU A 14 10.58 -22.11 -9.99
N THR A 15 9.63 -22.99 -10.29
CA THR A 15 9.86 -24.44 -10.35
C THR A 15 9.72 -25.00 -11.76
N GLU A 16 9.17 -24.22 -12.68
CA GLU A 16 8.93 -24.61 -14.07
C GLU A 16 9.91 -23.91 -15.01
N GLN A 17 10.02 -24.39 -16.26
CA GLN A 17 10.72 -23.63 -17.29
C GLN A 17 9.83 -22.50 -17.79
N ALA A 18 10.32 -21.27 -17.69
CA ALA A 18 9.59 -20.11 -18.20
C ALA A 18 9.37 -20.24 -19.71
N ALA A 19 8.12 -20.12 -20.16
CA ALA A 19 7.77 -20.15 -21.59
C ALA A 19 8.45 -19.03 -22.40
N THR A 20 8.92 -17.99 -21.71
CA THR A 20 9.63 -16.83 -22.26
C THR A 20 11.14 -16.88 -22.00
N ALA A 21 11.71 -18.04 -21.67
CA ALA A 21 13.15 -18.18 -21.48
C ALA A 21 13.90 -17.98 -22.80
N GLY A 22 14.92 -17.11 -22.81
CA GLY A 22 15.69 -16.73 -24.00
C GLY A 22 15.18 -15.45 -24.64
N ASP A 23 15.27 -15.35 -25.97
CA ASP A 23 14.80 -14.19 -26.72
C ASP A 23 13.31 -14.32 -27.06
N VAL A 24 12.52 -13.32 -26.66
CA VAL A 24 11.10 -13.21 -27.00
C VAL A 24 10.90 -11.96 -27.85
N SER A 25 10.52 -12.15 -29.11
CA SER A 25 10.11 -11.04 -29.97
C SER A 25 8.64 -10.70 -29.71
N ILE A 26 8.38 -9.59 -29.03
CA ILE A 26 7.03 -9.06 -28.84
C ILE A 26 6.79 -7.99 -29.90
N SER A 27 5.75 -8.16 -30.73
CA SER A 27 5.27 -7.10 -31.61
C SER A 27 4.48 -6.10 -30.78
N VAL A 28 5.07 -4.93 -30.52
CA VAL A 28 4.34 -3.82 -29.89
C VAL A 28 3.45 -3.18 -30.94
N GLU A 29 2.14 -3.38 -30.83
CA GLU A 29 1.18 -2.66 -31.67
C GLU A 29 1.23 -1.16 -31.34
N LYS A 30 1.45 -0.33 -32.36
CA LYS A 30 1.32 1.12 -32.24
C LYS A 30 -0.14 1.48 -32.49
N THR A 31 -0.87 1.76 -31.42
CA THR A 31 -2.28 2.13 -31.47
C THR A 31 -2.49 3.60 -31.79
N ASP A 32 -1.52 4.47 -31.46
CA ASP A 32 -1.62 5.91 -31.65
C ASP A 32 -0.97 6.37 -32.97
N ALA A 33 -1.57 7.35 -33.63
CA ALA A 33 -1.10 7.84 -34.92
C ALA A 33 0.19 8.67 -34.83
N ASN A 34 0.38 9.43 -33.73
CA ASN A 34 1.54 10.30 -33.51
C ASN A 34 1.64 10.70 -32.03
N GLY A 35 2.66 11.49 -31.67
CA GLY A 35 2.88 11.93 -30.28
C GLY A 35 1.77 12.82 -29.70
N ILE A 36 1.03 13.56 -30.52
CA ILE A 36 -0.12 14.37 -30.06
C ILE A 36 -1.29 13.45 -29.71
N ASP A 37 -1.56 12.46 -30.55
CA ASP A 37 -2.59 11.43 -30.31
C ASP A 37 -2.29 10.66 -29.02
N ALA A 38 -1.05 10.18 -28.86
CA ALA A 38 -0.61 9.50 -27.63
C ALA A 38 -0.75 10.39 -26.37
N ALA A 39 -0.44 11.69 -26.47
CA ALA A 39 -0.61 12.62 -25.36
C ALA A 39 -2.09 12.86 -25.02
N ALA A 40 -2.96 13.01 -26.02
CA ALA A 40 -4.39 13.19 -25.83
C ALA A 40 -5.04 11.93 -25.22
N THR A 41 -4.72 10.75 -25.74
CA THR A 41 -5.15 9.46 -25.20
C THR A 41 -4.65 9.27 -23.77
N GLY A 42 -3.38 9.55 -23.50
CA GLY A 42 -2.79 9.52 -22.16
C GLY A 42 -3.50 10.47 -21.18
N ALA A 43 -3.85 11.69 -21.59
CA ALA A 43 -4.60 12.63 -20.78
C ALA A 43 -6.02 12.13 -20.45
N ALA A 44 -6.71 11.52 -21.42
CA ALA A 44 -8.03 10.94 -21.20
C ALA A 44 -8.01 9.75 -20.21
N VAL A 45 -7.01 8.86 -20.35
CA VAL A 45 -6.78 7.77 -19.39
C VAL A 45 -6.44 8.32 -18.00
N GLY A 46 -5.60 9.36 -17.94
CA GLY A 46 -5.24 10.05 -16.71
C GLY A 46 -6.43 10.70 -16.00
N LEU A 47 -7.33 11.36 -16.74
CA LEU A 47 -8.55 11.94 -16.19
C LEU A 47 -9.45 10.86 -15.55
N LYS A 48 -9.63 9.73 -16.24
CA LYS A 48 -10.41 8.59 -15.70
C LYS A 48 -9.77 8.04 -14.42
N LEU A 49 -8.44 7.90 -14.40
CA LEU A 49 -7.72 7.49 -13.20
C LEU A 49 -7.90 8.50 -12.05
N ALA A 50 -7.77 9.80 -12.31
CA ALA A 50 -7.94 10.86 -11.32
C ALA A 50 -9.34 10.85 -10.69
N LEU A 51 -10.40 10.72 -11.52
CA LEU A 51 -11.78 10.62 -11.04
C LEU A 51 -11.99 9.37 -10.17
N ASN A 52 -11.44 8.23 -10.58
CA ASN A 52 -11.51 6.98 -9.80
C ASN A 52 -10.81 7.14 -8.44
N VAL A 53 -9.63 7.74 -8.40
CA VAL A 53 -8.90 8.00 -7.15
C VAL A 53 -9.68 8.96 -6.26
N GLY A 54 -10.22 10.06 -6.80
CA GLY A 54 -11.02 11.01 -6.04
C GLY A 54 -12.26 10.37 -5.41
N ALA A 55 -13.02 9.60 -6.19
CA ALA A 55 -14.20 8.88 -5.69
C ALA A 55 -13.82 7.83 -4.63
N MET A 56 -12.73 7.08 -4.87
CA MET A 56 -12.21 6.08 -3.94
C MET A 56 -11.78 6.70 -2.60
N LEU A 57 -11.06 7.84 -2.63
CA LEU A 57 -10.65 8.54 -1.42
C LEU A 57 -11.84 9.01 -0.60
N LEU A 58 -12.84 9.60 -1.25
CA LEU A 58 -14.09 10.03 -0.59
C LEU A 58 -14.76 8.85 0.14
N ALA A 59 -14.89 7.70 -0.54
CA ALA A 59 -15.50 6.51 0.03
C ALA A 59 -14.69 5.94 1.20
N PHE A 60 -13.36 5.79 1.06
CA PHE A 60 -12.53 5.21 2.12
C PHE A 60 -12.36 6.12 3.32
N ILE A 61 -12.30 7.44 3.15
CA ILE A 61 -12.28 8.39 4.27
C ILE A 61 -13.62 8.31 5.04
N ALA A 62 -14.75 8.22 4.35
CA ALA A 62 -16.04 8.05 4.98
C ALA A 62 -16.15 6.71 5.74
N LEU A 63 -15.67 5.61 5.15
CA LEU A 63 -15.62 4.29 5.81
C LEU A 63 -14.69 4.31 7.02
N LEU A 64 -13.53 4.95 6.92
CA LEU A 64 -12.60 5.10 8.02
C LEU A 64 -13.23 5.86 9.18
N ALA A 65 -13.89 6.99 8.90
CA ALA A 65 -14.62 7.75 9.90
C ALA A 65 -15.74 6.93 10.56
N MET A 66 -16.47 6.13 9.77
CA MET A 66 -17.49 5.21 10.28
C MET A 66 -16.89 4.13 11.20
N PHE A 67 -15.79 3.51 10.82
CA PHE A 67 -15.10 2.54 11.67
C PHE A 67 -14.56 3.19 12.94
N ASN A 68 -13.94 4.36 12.85
CA ASN A 68 -13.46 5.07 14.03
C ASN A 68 -14.61 5.46 14.97
N GLY A 69 -15.77 5.85 14.44
CA GLY A 69 -16.98 6.05 15.25
C GLY A 69 -17.44 4.77 15.96
N PHE A 70 -17.38 3.63 15.28
CA PHE A 70 -17.71 2.32 15.86
C PHE A 70 -16.70 1.88 16.96
N PHE A 71 -15.40 2.01 16.71
CA PHE A 71 -14.37 1.70 17.70
C PHE A 71 -14.41 2.65 18.90
N GLY A 72 -14.69 3.95 18.65
CA GLY A 72 -14.93 4.93 19.71
C GLY A 72 -16.12 4.57 20.59
N TRP A 73 -17.24 4.15 19.98
CA TRP A 73 -18.39 3.64 20.72
C TRP A 73 -18.04 2.42 21.58
N ILE A 74 -17.27 1.46 21.04
CA ILE A 74 -16.78 0.30 21.81
C ILE A 74 -15.90 0.74 22.98
N SER A 75 -14.97 1.68 22.77
CA SER A 75 -14.08 2.13 23.85
C SER A 75 -14.84 2.85 24.96
N ASP A 76 -15.91 3.57 24.62
CA ASP A 76 -16.74 4.28 25.58
C ASP A 76 -17.56 3.31 26.43
N ILE A 77 -18.20 2.29 25.83
CA ILE A 77 -19.01 1.31 26.59
C ILE A 77 -18.16 0.35 27.43
N THR A 78 -16.93 0.05 27.02
CA THR A 78 -16.01 -0.85 27.74
C THR A 78 -15.19 -0.13 28.80
N GLY A 79 -15.26 1.21 28.85
CA GLY A 79 -14.41 2.04 29.72
C GLY A 79 -12.94 2.11 29.29
N LEU A 80 -12.58 1.52 28.14
CA LEU A 80 -11.24 1.57 27.57
C LEU A 80 -10.77 3.00 27.32
N THR A 81 -11.69 3.92 26.99
CA THR A 81 -11.39 5.35 26.84
C THR A 81 -10.71 5.92 28.09
N GLY A 82 -11.14 5.49 29.30
CA GLY A 82 -10.54 5.93 30.57
C GLY A 82 -9.17 5.32 30.85
N VAL A 83 -8.85 4.16 30.27
CA VAL A 83 -7.57 3.47 30.43
C VAL A 83 -6.54 3.99 29.42
N ILE A 84 -6.97 4.21 28.18
CA ILE A 84 -6.12 4.62 27.05
C ILE A 84 -5.93 6.15 27.05
N GLY A 85 -6.86 6.90 27.61
CA GLY A 85 -6.85 8.37 27.63
C GLY A 85 -7.40 9.02 26.35
N SER A 86 -7.83 8.21 25.37
CA SER A 86 -8.47 8.65 24.13
C SER A 86 -9.45 7.60 23.62
N GLN A 87 -10.35 8.00 22.73
CA GLN A 87 -11.21 7.06 22.01
C GLN A 87 -10.37 6.15 21.13
N LEU A 88 -10.79 4.88 21.02
CA LEU A 88 -10.10 3.90 20.21
C LEU A 88 -10.38 4.15 18.73
N SER A 89 -9.35 4.06 17.91
CA SER A 89 -9.45 4.16 16.44
C SER A 89 -8.78 2.96 15.78
N ILE A 90 -9.13 2.67 14.52
CA ILE A 90 -8.52 1.57 13.78
C ILE A 90 -7.02 1.80 13.58
N GLU A 91 -6.61 3.06 13.41
CA GLU A 91 -5.22 3.48 13.32
C GLU A 91 -4.42 3.13 14.56
N MET A 92 -4.98 3.38 15.75
CA MET A 92 -4.30 3.08 17.01
C MET A 92 -4.08 1.58 17.15
N VAL A 93 -5.11 0.77 16.84
CA VAL A 93 -5.02 -0.69 16.89
C VAL A 93 -3.96 -1.19 15.91
N LEU A 94 -3.99 -0.72 14.67
CA LEU A 94 -2.99 -1.07 13.66
C LEU A 94 -1.58 -0.61 14.05
N GLY A 95 -1.48 0.58 14.66
CA GLY A 95 -0.25 1.13 15.22
C GLY A 95 0.37 0.22 16.24
N TRP A 96 -0.39 -0.25 17.23
CA TRP A 96 0.12 -1.17 18.24
C TRP A 96 0.50 -2.53 17.67
N ILE A 97 -0.28 -3.07 16.74
CA ILE A 97 -0.01 -4.37 16.11
C ILE A 97 1.27 -4.31 15.27
N LEU A 98 1.50 -3.21 14.55
CA LEU A 98 2.60 -3.08 13.59
C LEU A 98 3.82 -2.31 14.14
N ALA A 99 3.74 -1.73 15.34
CA ALA A 99 4.88 -1.07 15.98
C ALA A 99 6.13 -1.97 16.09
N PRO A 100 6.01 -3.26 16.49
CA PRO A 100 7.17 -4.15 16.51
C PRO A 100 7.81 -4.33 15.12
N VAL A 101 6.99 -4.36 14.07
CA VAL A 101 7.47 -4.47 12.68
C VAL A 101 8.16 -3.17 12.26
N ALA A 102 7.58 -2.02 12.58
CA ALA A 102 8.18 -0.70 12.32
C ALA A 102 9.55 -0.56 13.01
N TRP A 103 9.66 -1.04 14.25
CA TRP A 103 10.91 -1.04 14.99
C TRP A 103 11.96 -1.98 14.36
N ILE A 104 11.57 -3.19 13.95
CA ILE A 104 12.45 -4.16 13.28
C ILE A 104 13.07 -3.58 11.99
N ILE A 105 12.31 -2.79 11.24
CA ILE A 105 12.82 -2.17 9.99
C ILE A 105 13.69 -0.93 10.24
N GLY A 106 13.91 -0.53 11.50
CA GLY A 106 14.88 0.50 11.90
C GLY A 106 14.30 1.85 12.35
N VAL A 107 12.98 1.94 12.56
CA VAL A 107 12.33 3.13 13.13
C VAL A 107 12.54 3.18 14.65
N GLU A 108 12.77 4.37 15.19
CA GLU A 108 12.90 4.56 16.64
C GLU A 108 11.60 4.17 17.37
N TRP A 109 11.71 3.61 18.57
CA TRP A 109 10.54 3.12 19.29
C TRP A 109 9.50 4.21 19.59
N SER A 110 9.94 5.46 19.79
CA SER A 110 9.06 6.63 19.95
C SER A 110 8.12 6.83 18.77
N ASP A 111 8.60 6.53 17.56
CA ASP A 111 7.88 6.76 16.30
C ASP A 111 7.24 5.47 15.77
N ALA A 112 7.54 4.32 16.38
CA ALA A 112 7.17 2.99 15.89
C ALA A 112 5.64 2.80 15.83
N THR A 113 4.90 3.32 16.80
CA THR A 113 3.42 3.25 16.80
C THR A 113 2.84 4.08 15.66
N THR A 114 3.36 5.29 15.43
CA THR A 114 2.93 6.16 14.32
C THR A 114 3.25 5.51 12.98
N MET A 115 4.47 4.99 12.80
CA MET A 115 4.84 4.26 11.60
C MET A 115 3.98 3.01 11.38
N GLY A 116 3.69 2.25 12.45
CA GLY A 116 2.81 1.08 12.41
C GLY A 116 1.40 1.46 11.93
N SER A 117 0.88 2.59 12.40
CA SER A 117 -0.42 3.13 11.99
C SER A 117 -0.44 3.49 10.50
N LEU A 118 0.64 4.11 9.99
CA LEU A 118 0.79 4.44 8.57
C LEU A 118 0.86 3.17 7.69
N ILE A 119 1.68 2.19 8.06
CA ILE A 119 1.79 0.91 7.33
C ILE A 119 0.45 0.17 7.36
N GLY A 120 -0.22 0.12 8.50
CA GLY A 120 -1.53 -0.53 8.63
C GLY A 120 -2.60 0.17 7.80
N THR A 121 -2.67 1.50 7.86
CA THR A 121 -3.59 2.31 7.05
C THR A 121 -3.38 2.02 5.56
N LYS A 122 -2.13 1.94 5.11
CA LYS A 122 -1.79 1.58 3.73
C LYS A 122 -2.35 0.21 3.34
N ILE A 123 -2.11 -0.82 4.16
CA ILE A 123 -2.51 -2.21 3.85
C ILE A 123 -4.03 -2.36 3.81
N VAL A 124 -4.72 -1.80 4.80
CA VAL A 124 -6.17 -1.98 4.98
C VAL A 124 -6.97 -1.10 4.05
N LEU A 125 -6.56 0.16 3.87
CA LEU A 125 -7.23 1.13 3.01
C LEU A 125 -6.48 1.30 1.69
N ASN A 126 -5.49 2.21 1.67
CA ASN A 126 -4.58 2.45 0.56
C ASN A 126 -3.47 3.43 0.98
N GLU A 127 -2.44 3.51 0.14
CA GLU A 127 -1.29 4.38 0.31
C GLU A 127 -1.61 5.87 0.26
N PHE A 128 -2.62 6.31 -0.51
CA PHE A 128 -2.97 7.73 -0.58
C PHE A 128 -3.50 8.25 0.76
N VAL A 129 -4.39 7.50 1.42
CA VAL A 129 -4.87 7.85 2.77
C VAL A 129 -3.72 7.83 3.77
N ALA A 130 -2.80 6.87 3.65
CA ALA A 130 -1.62 6.83 4.50
C ALA A 130 -0.68 8.03 4.28
N TYR A 131 -0.53 8.51 3.03
CA TYR A 131 0.26 9.70 2.73
C TYR A 131 -0.36 10.99 3.27
N LEU A 132 -1.70 11.12 3.24
CA LEU A 132 -2.38 12.26 3.87
C LEU A 132 -2.05 12.32 5.37
N LYS A 133 -2.14 11.18 6.06
CA LYS A 133 -1.79 11.09 7.48
C LYS A 133 -0.31 11.37 7.72
N LEU A 134 0.58 10.86 6.88
CA LEU A 134 2.01 11.19 6.98
C LEU A 134 2.23 12.70 6.86
N ALA A 135 1.52 13.38 5.95
CA ALA A 135 1.61 14.83 5.82
C ALA A 135 1.12 15.57 7.09
N ASP A 136 0.10 15.05 7.77
CA ASP A 136 -0.38 15.58 9.05
C ASP A 136 0.69 15.40 10.15
N GLU A 137 1.29 14.21 10.27
CA GLU A 137 2.35 13.91 11.25
C GLU A 137 3.61 14.76 11.02
N VAL A 138 3.98 14.99 9.76
CA VAL A 138 5.09 15.88 9.36
C VAL A 138 4.77 17.32 9.77
N SER A 139 3.56 17.79 9.50
CA SER A 139 3.14 19.17 9.79
C SER A 139 3.04 19.43 11.30
N ALA A 140 2.66 18.41 12.07
CA ALA A 140 2.63 18.44 13.53
C ALA A 140 4.02 18.27 14.18
N ALA A 141 5.06 17.93 13.40
CA ALA A 141 6.38 17.59 13.88
C ALA A 141 6.41 16.43 14.90
N ASN A 142 5.50 15.45 14.72
CA ASN A 142 5.33 14.31 15.62
C ASN A 142 6.35 13.18 15.40
N ILE A 143 7.03 13.17 14.26
CA ILE A 143 7.95 12.11 13.84
C ILE A 143 9.30 12.69 13.40
N SER A 144 10.37 11.93 13.59
CA SER A 144 11.72 12.37 13.23
C SER A 144 11.93 12.49 11.72
N PRO A 145 12.88 13.33 11.24
CA PRO A 145 13.26 13.39 9.81
C PRO A 145 13.62 12.03 9.21
N LYS A 146 14.28 11.16 10.00
CA LYS A 146 14.60 9.79 9.61
C LYS A 146 13.33 8.97 9.38
N THR A 147 12.39 9.02 10.32
CA THR A 147 11.09 8.34 10.19
C THR A 147 10.31 8.84 8.99
N ILE A 148 10.34 10.14 8.69
CA ILE A 148 9.68 10.71 7.49
C ILE A 148 10.25 10.07 6.21
N ALA A 149 11.58 9.98 6.11
CA ALA A 149 12.23 9.34 4.97
C ALA A 149 11.82 7.86 4.87
N MET A 150 11.92 7.11 5.97
CA MET A 150 11.54 5.69 6.00
C MET A 150 10.06 5.45 5.68
N ALA A 151 9.15 6.26 6.22
CA ALA A 151 7.72 6.23 5.94
C ALA A 151 7.45 6.46 4.45
N THR A 152 8.12 7.43 3.84
CA THR A 152 8.01 7.69 2.39
C THR A 152 8.32 6.43 1.56
N PHE A 153 9.37 5.68 1.91
CA PHE A 153 9.69 4.43 1.23
C PHE A 153 8.73 3.28 1.57
N ALA A 154 8.30 3.17 2.83
CA ALA A 154 7.39 2.10 3.26
C ALA A 154 5.98 2.24 2.66
N LEU A 155 5.54 3.48 2.42
CA LEU A 155 4.24 3.79 1.83
C LEU A 155 4.28 3.75 0.29
N CYS A 156 5.46 3.79 -0.33
CA CYS A 156 5.64 3.79 -1.79
C CYS A 156 5.34 2.42 -2.43
N GLY A 157 4.07 2.03 -2.47
CA GLY A 157 3.61 0.88 -3.25
C GLY A 157 2.14 0.56 -3.03
N PHE A 158 1.49 0.01 -4.06
CA PHE A 158 0.06 -0.35 -4.07
C PHE A 158 -0.21 -1.71 -3.43
N ALA A 159 0.49 -2.03 -2.35
CA ALA A 159 0.31 -3.28 -1.62
C ALA A 159 -0.79 -3.12 -0.56
N ASN A 160 -2.04 -3.28 -0.98
CA ASN A 160 -3.23 -3.16 -0.14
C ASN A 160 -4.35 -4.11 -0.61
N PHE A 161 -5.38 -4.31 0.20
CA PHE A 161 -6.46 -5.25 -0.16
C PHE A 161 -7.27 -4.82 -1.39
N SER A 162 -7.46 -3.53 -1.61
CA SER A 162 -8.18 -3.02 -2.79
C SER A 162 -7.43 -3.34 -4.09
N SER A 163 -6.10 -3.31 -4.06
CA SER A 163 -5.26 -3.62 -5.21
C SER A 163 -5.36 -5.07 -5.67
N ILE A 164 -5.77 -6.01 -4.80
CA ILE A 164 -6.05 -7.39 -5.23
C ILE A 164 -7.18 -7.40 -6.28
N ALA A 165 -8.28 -6.70 -6.00
CA ALA A 165 -9.42 -6.62 -6.92
C ALA A 165 -9.04 -5.90 -8.22
N ILE A 166 -8.24 -4.84 -8.14
CA ILE A 166 -7.72 -4.12 -9.31
C ILE A 166 -6.88 -5.06 -10.19
N GLN A 167 -5.99 -5.87 -9.61
CA GLN A 167 -5.16 -6.79 -10.38
C GLN A 167 -5.95 -7.96 -10.98
N ILE A 168 -6.95 -8.49 -10.27
CA ILE A 168 -7.87 -9.50 -10.82
C ILE A 168 -8.65 -8.93 -12.01
N GLY A 169 -9.14 -7.68 -11.91
CA GLY A 169 -9.85 -7.01 -13.00
C GLY A 169 -8.94 -6.69 -14.19
N GLY A 170 -7.78 -6.09 -13.93
CA GLY A 170 -6.82 -5.65 -14.93
C GLY A 170 -6.15 -6.81 -15.66
N ILE A 171 -5.37 -7.63 -14.94
CA ILE A 171 -4.66 -8.77 -15.53
C ILE A 171 -5.66 -9.84 -15.99
N GLY A 172 -6.74 -10.06 -15.24
CA GLY A 172 -7.78 -10.99 -15.65
C GLY A 172 -8.56 -10.55 -16.90
N GLY A 173 -8.56 -9.26 -17.25
CA GLY A 173 -9.08 -8.80 -18.54
C GLY A 173 -8.20 -9.23 -19.72
N LEU A 174 -6.89 -9.38 -19.47
CA LEU A 174 -5.89 -9.79 -20.47
C LEU A 174 -5.76 -11.32 -20.56
N ALA A 175 -5.89 -12.02 -19.42
CA ALA A 175 -5.78 -13.47 -19.31
C ALA A 175 -6.95 -14.05 -18.46
N PRO A 176 -8.17 -14.15 -19.03
CA PRO A 176 -9.37 -14.55 -18.30
C PRO A 176 -9.26 -15.91 -17.59
N GLU A 177 -8.57 -16.86 -18.20
CA GLU A 177 -8.31 -18.20 -17.69
C GLU A 177 -7.41 -18.22 -16.45
N ARG A 178 -6.65 -17.15 -16.21
CA ARG A 178 -5.73 -17.01 -15.07
C ARG A 178 -6.32 -16.25 -13.89
N LYS A 179 -7.57 -15.78 -13.97
CA LYS A 179 -8.26 -15.06 -12.87
C LYS A 179 -8.25 -15.81 -11.55
N SER A 180 -8.43 -17.13 -11.59
CA SER A 180 -8.41 -17.98 -10.38
C SER A 180 -7.05 -17.94 -9.69
N ASP A 181 -5.96 -17.95 -10.46
CA ASP A 181 -4.60 -17.89 -9.92
C ASP A 181 -4.34 -16.54 -9.26
N LEU A 182 -4.74 -15.43 -9.91
CA LEU A 182 -4.62 -14.08 -9.34
C LEU A 182 -5.35 -13.95 -8.01
N ALA A 183 -6.55 -14.51 -7.90
CA ALA A 183 -7.32 -14.51 -6.67
C ALA A 183 -6.63 -15.31 -5.56
N LYS A 184 -6.10 -16.51 -5.88
CA LYS A 184 -5.35 -17.36 -4.93
C LYS A 184 -4.09 -16.67 -4.42
N PHE A 185 -3.38 -15.94 -5.27
CA PHE A 185 -2.16 -15.24 -4.90
C PHE A 185 -2.39 -13.89 -4.20
N GLY A 186 -3.58 -13.30 -4.29
CA GLY A 186 -3.84 -11.92 -3.86
C GLY A 186 -3.27 -11.53 -2.50
N ILE A 187 -3.60 -12.28 -1.44
CA ILE A 187 -3.10 -11.99 -0.08
C ILE A 187 -1.58 -12.17 0.02
N LYS A 188 -1.02 -13.23 -0.60
CA LYS A 188 0.42 -13.45 -0.65
C LYS A 188 1.13 -12.33 -1.41
N ALA A 189 0.52 -11.81 -2.47
CA ALA A 189 1.05 -10.70 -3.26
C ALA A 189 1.04 -9.38 -2.49
N VAL A 190 -0.01 -9.09 -1.71
CA VAL A 190 -0.02 -7.93 -0.80
C VAL A 190 1.08 -8.06 0.24
N PHE A 191 1.21 -9.22 0.88
CA PHE A 191 2.29 -9.47 1.84
C PHE A 191 3.69 -9.27 1.22
N ALA A 192 3.91 -9.86 0.04
CA ALA A 192 5.15 -9.71 -0.72
C ALA A 192 5.46 -8.24 -1.06
N GLY A 193 4.45 -7.50 -1.55
CA GLY A 193 4.56 -6.09 -1.88
C GLY A 193 4.87 -5.22 -0.67
N THR A 194 4.22 -5.48 0.47
CA THR A 194 4.47 -4.77 1.73
C THR A 194 5.90 -5.03 2.20
N MET A 195 6.38 -6.28 2.20
CA MET A 195 7.76 -6.60 2.55
C MET A 195 8.77 -5.93 1.61
N ALA A 196 8.47 -5.86 0.31
CA ALA A 196 9.34 -5.17 -0.64
C ALA A 196 9.48 -3.67 -0.30
N THR A 197 8.38 -3.00 0.04
CA THR A 197 8.42 -1.58 0.48
C THR A 197 9.09 -1.39 1.84
N MET A 198 8.90 -2.34 2.76
CA MET A 198 9.58 -2.32 4.07
C MET A 198 11.09 -2.54 3.94
N MET A 199 11.51 -3.41 3.03
CA MET A 199 12.94 -3.61 2.73
C MET A 199 13.57 -2.32 2.18
N THR A 200 12.90 -1.62 1.26
CA THR A 200 13.40 -0.32 0.77
C THR A 200 13.40 0.75 1.85
N ALA A 201 12.43 0.74 2.76
CA ALA A 201 12.40 1.65 3.91
C ALA A 201 13.55 1.38 4.89
N THR A 202 13.88 0.10 5.12
CA THR A 202 15.03 -0.30 5.94
C THR A 202 16.33 0.25 5.35
N ILE A 203 16.52 0.09 4.03
CA ILE A 203 17.70 0.63 3.34
C ILE A 203 17.75 2.15 3.44
N ALA A 204 16.62 2.84 3.26
CA ALA A 204 16.55 4.29 3.44
C ALA A 204 16.96 4.70 4.86
N GLY A 205 16.49 3.99 5.89
CA GLY A 205 16.86 4.25 7.29
C GLY A 205 18.33 3.93 7.62
N MET A 206 18.96 2.99 6.90
CA MET A 206 20.39 2.70 7.03
C MET A 206 21.29 3.78 6.39
N LEU A 207 20.80 4.47 5.36
CA LEU A 207 21.55 5.45 4.59
C LEU A 207 21.22 6.91 4.96
N PHE A 208 20.35 7.11 5.95
CA PHE A 208 19.96 8.42 6.47
C PHE A 208 20.99 8.93 7.48
#